data_AF-A0A1Y2QHQ9-F1
#
_entry.id   AF-A0A1Y2QHQ9-F1
#
_cell.length_a   1.000
_cell.length_b   1.000
_cell.length_c   1.000
_cell.angle_alpha   90.00
_cell.angle_beta   90.00
_cell.angle_gamma   90.00
#
_symmetry.space_group_name_H-M   'P 1'
#
loop_
_entity.id
_entity.type
_entity.pdbx_description
1 polymer ?
#
loop_
_entity_poly.entity_id
_entity_poly.type
_entity_poly.pdbx_seq_one_letter_code
_entity_poly.pdbx_strand_id
1 'polypeptide(L)'
;MPELPEVEVTRRSFAERISGARVQSVRMGKPLRWPLGADPASLGGQTVQGVDRRGKYLLVRLDAAVLLLHLGMSGSLQFATDLPPPGPHDHFDLHTDRGLLRLHDPRRFGAVVCVPDLADPRARKLLDGLGVEPLEAGFDAAGFHRALQQRRAAIKQVLLAGDIVVGVGNIYASEALFMAGIRPTVRADRISRPRAARLHAAIVQVLHKAVALGGSTLRDFSSAEGQSGYFQLDAQVYGRAGEPCRVCAATVRQIRQGQRSTFFCPACQKP
;
A
#
# COMPACT_ATOMS: atom_id res chain seq x y z
N MET A 1 8.35 0.41 3.17
CA MET A 1 7.46 0.41 2.00
C MET A 1 6.03 0.41 2.51
N PRO A 2 5.31 1.53 2.40
CA PRO A 2 3.88 1.58 2.66
C PRO A 2 3.15 0.48 1.87
N GLU A 3 2.34 -0.31 2.56
CA GLU A 3 1.44 -1.29 1.96
C GLU A 3 0.01 -0.70 1.96
N LEU A 4 -1.01 -1.49 1.65
CA LEU A 4 -2.37 -0.94 1.57
C LEU A 4 -2.86 -0.26 2.86
N PRO A 5 -2.64 -0.83 4.06
CA PRO A 5 -3.06 -0.20 5.30
C PRO A 5 -2.45 1.17 5.51
N GLU A 6 -1.14 1.33 5.28
CA GLU A 6 -0.48 2.64 5.42
C GLU A 6 -1.02 3.65 4.40
N VAL A 7 -1.23 3.23 3.15
CA VAL A 7 -1.78 4.12 2.10
C VAL A 7 -3.21 4.54 2.44
N GLU A 8 -4.04 3.64 2.97
CA GLU A 8 -5.41 3.97 3.39
C GLU A 8 -5.43 4.89 4.61
N VAL A 9 -4.54 4.68 5.59
CA VAL A 9 -4.40 5.57 6.75
C VAL A 9 -3.94 6.95 6.29
N THR A 10 -2.97 7.03 5.39
CA THR A 10 -2.57 8.29 4.75
C THR A 10 -3.75 8.93 4.04
N ARG A 11 -4.55 8.19 3.25
CA ARG A 11 -5.76 8.74 2.60
C ARG A 11 -6.70 9.38 3.62
N ARG A 12 -7.07 8.64 4.67
CA ARG A 12 -8.02 9.08 5.70
C ARG A 12 -7.54 10.33 6.45
N SER A 13 -6.23 10.47 6.64
CA SER A 13 -5.67 11.62 7.36
C SER A 13 -5.95 12.98 6.70
N PHE A 14 -6.15 13.02 5.37
CA PHE A 14 -6.33 14.30 4.65
C PHE A 14 -7.50 14.35 3.68
N ALA A 15 -8.09 13.22 3.27
CA ALA A 15 -9.11 13.18 2.22
C ALA A 15 -10.30 14.12 2.49
N GLU A 16 -10.84 14.11 3.70
CA GLU A 16 -11.96 14.99 4.08
C GLU A 16 -11.53 16.46 4.17
N ARG A 17 -10.30 16.72 4.67
CA ARG A 17 -9.79 18.08 4.86
C ARG A 17 -9.47 18.79 3.54
N ILE A 18 -9.00 18.04 2.54
CA ILE A 18 -8.66 18.57 1.21
C ILE A 18 -9.84 18.58 0.23
N SER A 19 -10.90 17.80 0.47
CA SER A 19 -12.05 17.73 -0.43
C SER A 19 -12.74 19.09 -0.57
N GLY A 20 -13.04 19.50 -1.80
CA GLY A 20 -13.58 20.81 -2.14
C GLY A 20 -12.58 21.96 -2.07
N ALA A 21 -11.29 21.69 -1.84
CA ALA A 21 -10.25 22.72 -1.85
C ALA A 21 -9.92 23.18 -3.27
N ARG A 22 -9.65 24.48 -3.45
CA ARG A 22 -9.20 25.03 -4.72
C ARG A 22 -7.68 25.02 -4.78
N VAL A 23 -7.13 24.40 -5.82
CA VAL A 23 -5.69 24.37 -6.09
C VAL A 23 -5.21 25.78 -6.44
N GLN A 24 -4.24 26.28 -5.70
CA GLN A 24 -3.62 27.59 -5.91
C GLN A 24 -2.37 27.47 -6.78
N SER A 25 -1.52 26.49 -6.47
CA SER A 25 -0.30 26.23 -7.21
C SER A 25 0.22 24.81 -6.98
N VAL A 26 1.10 24.36 -7.86
CA VAL A 26 1.81 23.09 -7.74
C VAL A 26 3.31 23.33 -7.87
N ARG A 27 4.07 22.77 -6.94
CA ARG A 27 5.54 22.81 -6.98
C ARG A 27 6.08 21.40 -7.20
N MET A 28 6.97 21.26 -8.17
CA MET A 28 7.80 20.06 -8.32
C MET A 28 9.19 20.30 -7.72
N GLY A 29 9.67 19.34 -6.92
CA GLY A 29 11.05 19.31 -6.46
C GLY A 29 11.95 18.51 -7.39
N LYS A 30 12.89 17.75 -6.82
CA LYS A 30 13.74 16.83 -7.60
C LYS A 30 12.89 15.75 -8.28
N PRO A 31 13.30 15.24 -9.45
CA PRO A 31 12.55 14.21 -10.17
C PRO A 31 12.28 12.97 -9.33
N LEU A 32 11.01 12.56 -9.31
CA LEU A 32 10.54 11.30 -8.76
C LEU A 32 10.74 10.17 -9.79
N ARG A 33 10.27 8.96 -9.47
CA ARG A 33 10.39 7.78 -10.33
C ARG A 33 9.82 7.98 -11.73
N TRP A 34 8.71 8.72 -11.83
CA TRP A 34 8.06 9.10 -13.07
C TRP A 34 7.77 10.61 -13.07
N PRO A 35 7.80 11.26 -14.25
CA PRO A 35 7.47 12.67 -14.36
C PRO A 35 5.97 12.91 -14.11
N LEU A 36 5.62 14.15 -13.75
CA LEU A 36 4.22 14.57 -13.56
C LEU A 36 3.38 14.32 -14.82
N GLY A 37 3.94 14.51 -16.01
CA GLY A 37 3.22 14.27 -17.26
C GLY A 37 2.19 15.35 -17.63
N ALA A 38 2.26 16.51 -16.97
CA ALA A 38 1.54 17.72 -17.31
C ALA A 38 2.37 18.93 -16.86
N ASP A 39 2.04 20.13 -17.35
CA ASP A 39 2.57 21.38 -16.79
C ASP A 39 1.97 21.60 -15.39
N PRO A 40 2.77 21.72 -14.32
CA PRO A 40 2.27 22.03 -12.98
C PRO A 40 1.36 23.26 -12.92
N ALA A 41 1.61 24.28 -13.76
CA ALA A 41 0.79 25.49 -13.79
C ALA A 41 -0.65 25.22 -14.25
N SER A 42 -0.87 24.20 -15.09
CA SER A 42 -2.20 23.80 -15.58
C SER A 42 -3.13 23.24 -14.50
N LEU A 43 -2.58 22.89 -13.33
CA LEU A 43 -3.35 22.38 -12.19
C LEU A 43 -3.94 23.50 -11.33
N GLY A 44 -3.45 24.73 -11.48
CA GLY A 44 -3.96 25.90 -10.77
C GLY A 44 -5.42 26.19 -11.10
N GLY A 45 -6.19 26.59 -10.09
CA GLY A 45 -7.60 26.97 -10.20
C GLY A 45 -8.59 25.81 -10.16
N GLN A 46 -8.16 24.56 -10.36
CA GLN A 46 -9.01 23.36 -10.27
C GLN A 46 -9.43 23.07 -8.83
N THR A 47 -10.55 22.38 -8.67
CA THR A 47 -11.10 21.95 -7.38
C THR A 47 -10.80 20.48 -7.12
N VAL A 48 -10.41 20.15 -5.90
CA VAL A 48 -10.25 18.76 -5.45
C VAL A 48 -11.63 18.16 -5.20
N GLN A 49 -12.04 17.22 -6.05
CA GLN A 49 -13.33 16.53 -5.95
C GLN A 49 -13.33 15.44 -4.87
N GLY A 50 -12.21 14.76 -4.70
CA GLY A 50 -12.09 13.70 -3.70
C GLY A 50 -10.75 12.99 -3.76
N VAL A 51 -10.54 12.09 -2.80
CA VAL A 51 -9.32 11.27 -2.72
C VAL A 51 -9.70 9.81 -2.52
N ASP A 52 -9.44 9.02 -3.56
CA ASP A 52 -9.63 7.57 -3.56
C ASP A 52 -8.29 6.84 -3.36
N ARG A 53 -8.35 5.51 -3.26
CA ARG A 53 -7.18 4.64 -3.26
C ARG A 53 -7.42 3.47 -4.20
N ARG A 54 -6.39 3.11 -4.96
CA ARG A 54 -6.33 1.86 -5.72
C ARG A 54 -5.03 1.12 -5.43
N GLY A 55 -5.12 0.01 -4.70
CA GLY A 55 -3.98 -0.75 -4.20
C GLY A 55 -3.10 0.11 -3.32
N LYS A 56 -1.93 0.48 -3.85
CA LYS A 56 -0.94 1.35 -3.18
C LYS A 56 -0.84 2.75 -3.78
N TYR A 57 -1.78 3.10 -4.66
CA TYR A 57 -1.92 4.43 -5.23
C TYR A 57 -3.01 5.21 -4.50
N LEU A 58 -2.75 6.49 -4.25
CA LEU A 58 -3.76 7.49 -3.94
C LEU A 58 -4.18 8.19 -5.23
N LEU A 59 -5.47 8.44 -5.38
CA LEU A 59 -6.04 9.10 -6.55
C LEU A 59 -6.69 10.41 -6.10
N VAL A 60 -6.00 11.53 -6.26
CA VAL A 60 -6.57 12.86 -5.99
C VAL A 60 -7.30 13.29 -7.26
N ARG A 61 -8.63 13.32 -7.21
CA ARG A 61 -9.48 13.74 -8.32
C ARG A 61 -9.62 15.25 -8.31
N LEU A 62 -9.31 15.88 -9.43
CA LEU A 62 -9.56 17.28 -9.71
C LEU A 62 -10.70 17.41 -10.73
N ASP A 63 -11.09 18.64 -11.08
CA ASP A 63 -12.15 18.91 -12.07
C ASP A 63 -11.87 18.28 -13.44
N ALA A 64 -10.63 18.38 -13.93
CA ALA A 64 -10.24 17.97 -15.28
C ALA A 64 -9.00 17.06 -15.29
N ALA A 65 -8.59 16.54 -14.13
CA ALA A 65 -7.41 15.71 -13.99
C ALA A 65 -7.50 14.76 -12.80
N VAL A 66 -6.67 13.73 -12.80
CA VAL A 66 -6.42 12.85 -11.66
C VAL A 66 -4.93 12.81 -11.40
N LEU A 67 -4.54 13.05 -10.15
CA LEU A 67 -3.17 12.82 -9.69
C LEU A 67 -3.08 11.42 -9.09
N LEU A 68 -2.27 10.56 -9.71
CA LEU A 68 -1.90 9.25 -9.20
C LEU A 68 -0.62 9.37 -8.37
N LEU A 69 -0.75 9.25 -7.06
CA LEU A 69 0.37 9.31 -6.13
C LEU A 69 0.74 7.91 -5.66
N HIS A 70 2.03 7.57 -5.70
CA HIS A 70 2.58 6.34 -5.13
C HIS A 70 3.69 6.69 -4.16
N LEU A 71 3.64 6.16 -2.93
CA LEU A 71 4.61 6.51 -1.87
C LEU A 71 5.97 5.79 -2.01
N GLY A 72 6.06 4.79 -2.89
CA GLY A 72 7.31 4.06 -3.10
C GLY A 72 7.73 3.30 -1.84
N MET A 73 8.98 3.47 -1.40
CA MET A 73 9.48 2.78 -0.21
C MET A 73 9.58 3.65 1.04
N SER A 74 9.87 4.94 0.86
CA SER A 74 10.19 5.94 1.89
C SER A 74 9.37 7.21 1.75
N GLY A 75 8.37 7.23 0.86
CA GLY A 75 7.49 8.37 0.70
C GLY A 75 6.49 8.48 1.84
N SER A 76 6.24 9.71 2.28
CA SER A 76 5.16 10.07 3.19
C SER A 76 4.45 11.33 2.69
N LEU A 77 3.16 11.43 2.98
CA LEU A 77 2.35 12.61 2.68
C LEU A 77 1.96 13.31 3.97
N GLN A 78 2.04 14.64 3.95
CA GLN A 78 1.57 15.51 5.02
C GLN A 78 0.61 16.54 4.45
N PHE A 79 -0.49 16.80 5.14
CA PHE A 79 -1.44 17.85 4.80
C PHE A 79 -1.67 18.74 6.02
N ALA A 80 -1.30 20.01 5.91
CA ALA A 80 -1.51 21.01 6.95
C ALA A 80 -1.70 22.41 6.34
N THR A 81 -2.35 23.30 7.08
CA THR A 81 -2.54 24.71 6.67
C THR A 81 -1.24 25.48 6.65
N ASP A 82 -0.30 25.09 7.50
CA ASP A 82 1.05 25.66 7.57
C ASP A 82 2.06 24.51 7.62
N LEU A 83 3.02 24.57 6.70
CA LEU A 83 4.16 23.66 6.63
C LEU A 83 5.41 24.51 6.41
N PRO A 84 6.55 24.12 7.00
CA PRO A 84 7.80 24.83 6.78
C PRO A 84 8.18 24.86 5.29
N PRO A 85 9.12 25.72 4.87
CA PRO A 85 9.65 25.69 3.51
C PRO A 85 10.13 24.28 3.11
N PRO A 86 9.96 23.89 1.84
CA PRO A 86 10.30 22.54 1.40
C PRO A 86 11.80 22.24 1.58
N GLY A 87 12.09 21.13 2.24
CA GLY A 87 13.43 20.60 2.45
C GLY A 87 14.00 19.82 1.26
N PRO A 88 15.20 19.23 1.41
CA PRO A 88 15.93 18.54 0.34
C PRO A 88 15.25 17.28 -0.20
N HIS A 89 14.28 16.74 0.54
CA HIS A 89 13.55 15.51 0.26
C HIS A 89 12.05 15.76 -0.05
N ASP A 90 11.63 17.03 -0.12
CA ASP A 90 10.26 17.41 -0.44
C ASP A 90 10.13 17.64 -1.94
N HIS A 91 9.40 16.76 -2.61
CA HIS A 91 9.48 16.56 -4.06
C HIS A 91 8.21 16.90 -4.81
N PHE A 92 7.11 17.13 -4.12
CA PHE A 92 5.86 17.60 -4.68
C PHE A 92 5.06 18.33 -3.61
N ASP A 93 4.57 19.53 -3.94
CA ASP A 93 3.60 20.25 -3.14
C ASP A 93 2.37 20.58 -3.99
N LEU A 94 1.17 20.25 -3.49
CA LEU A 94 -0.12 20.70 -4.00
C LEU A 94 -0.66 21.73 -3.02
N HIS A 95 -0.54 23.01 -3.37
CA HIS A 95 -1.00 24.11 -2.54
C HIS A 95 -2.46 24.39 -2.84
N THR A 96 -3.28 24.43 -1.80
CA THR A 96 -4.72 24.68 -1.89
C THR A 96 -5.13 25.77 -0.90
N ASP A 97 -6.32 26.33 -1.07
CA ASP A 97 -6.93 27.26 -0.12
C ASP A 97 -7.26 26.65 1.25
N ARG A 98 -7.21 25.32 1.40
CA ARG A 98 -7.42 24.60 2.68
C ARG A 98 -6.13 24.06 3.29
N GLY A 99 -5.00 24.23 2.61
CA GLY A 99 -3.69 23.78 3.09
C GLY A 99 -2.79 23.22 2.00
N LEU A 100 -1.60 22.78 2.42
CA LEU A 100 -0.53 22.26 1.57
C LEU A 100 -0.43 20.75 1.72
N LEU A 101 -0.61 20.00 0.63
CA LEU A 101 -0.28 18.57 0.58
C LEU A 101 1.14 18.40 0.06
N ARG A 102 2.02 17.84 0.88
CA ARG A 102 3.44 17.66 0.56
C ARG A 102 3.83 16.18 0.52
N LEU A 103 4.53 15.78 -0.54
CA LEU A 103 5.22 14.50 -0.63
C LEU A 103 6.71 14.66 -0.26
N HIS A 104 7.07 14.00 0.83
CA HIS A 104 8.45 13.81 1.27
C HIS A 104 8.91 12.42 0.82
N ASP A 105 10.02 12.28 0.09
CA ASP A 105 10.57 10.98 -0.29
C ASP A 105 12.10 10.97 -0.46
N PRO A 106 12.86 10.58 0.58
CA PRO A 106 14.33 10.58 0.54
C PRO A 106 14.94 9.75 -0.58
N ARG A 107 14.28 8.66 -1.01
CA ARG A 107 14.80 7.73 -2.03
C ARG A 107 14.24 7.98 -3.42
N ARG A 108 13.25 8.87 -3.57
CA ARG A 108 12.61 9.25 -4.84
C ARG A 108 12.03 8.06 -5.63
N PHE A 109 11.55 7.05 -4.92
CA PHE A 109 10.88 5.89 -5.52
C PHE A 109 9.36 6.03 -5.58
N GLY A 110 8.82 7.07 -4.94
CA GLY A 110 7.47 7.53 -5.14
C GLY A 110 7.28 8.14 -6.53
N ALA A 111 6.03 8.48 -6.83
CA ALA A 111 5.63 9.09 -8.07
C ALA A 111 4.40 9.97 -7.85
N VAL A 112 4.29 11.03 -8.65
CA VAL A 112 3.06 11.80 -8.84
C VAL A 112 2.87 11.90 -10.34
N VAL A 113 1.79 11.32 -10.86
CA VAL A 113 1.48 11.30 -12.29
C VAL A 113 0.11 11.93 -12.50
N CYS A 114 0.05 12.97 -13.33
CA CYS A 114 -1.15 13.64 -13.75
C CYS A 114 -1.66 13.02 -15.06
N VAL A 115 -2.95 12.70 -15.08
CA VAL A 115 -3.69 12.22 -16.26
C VAL A 115 -5.03 12.97 -16.34
N PRO A 116 -5.62 13.14 -17.53
CA PRO A 116 -6.97 13.72 -17.63
C PRO A 116 -8.02 12.84 -16.94
N ASP A 117 -7.93 11.52 -17.12
CA ASP A 117 -8.82 10.53 -16.53
C ASP A 117 -8.13 9.16 -16.38
N LEU A 118 -8.83 8.19 -15.79
CA LEU A 118 -8.29 6.84 -15.56
C LEU A 118 -8.23 5.97 -16.83
N ALA A 119 -8.83 6.39 -17.95
CA ALA A 119 -8.72 5.70 -19.23
C ALA A 119 -7.44 6.09 -20.00
N ASP A 120 -6.74 7.15 -19.60
CA ASP A 120 -5.43 7.54 -20.14
C ASP A 120 -4.44 6.35 -20.13
N PRO A 121 -3.68 6.10 -21.22
CA PRO A 121 -2.74 4.98 -21.29
C PRO A 121 -1.72 4.91 -20.15
N ARG A 122 -1.33 6.05 -19.57
CA ARG A 122 -0.42 6.12 -18.41
C ARG A 122 -1.10 5.60 -17.16
N ALA A 123 -2.36 5.97 -16.91
CA ALA A 123 -3.13 5.45 -15.78
C ALA A 123 -3.36 3.94 -15.93
N ARG A 124 -3.82 3.52 -17.12
CA ARG A 124 -4.04 2.10 -17.45
C ARG A 124 -2.79 1.25 -17.26
N LYS A 125 -1.62 1.74 -17.71
CA LYS A 125 -0.34 1.06 -17.50
C LYS A 125 -0.01 0.85 -16.02
N LEU A 126 -0.42 1.77 -15.14
CA LEU A 126 -0.15 1.70 -13.70
C LEU A 126 -1.20 0.90 -12.93
N LEU A 127 -2.44 0.83 -13.43
CA LEU A 127 -3.60 0.34 -12.68
C LEU A 127 -4.24 -0.94 -13.27
N ASP A 128 -4.22 -1.17 -14.58
CA ASP A 128 -4.94 -2.30 -15.22
C ASP A 128 -4.39 -3.67 -14.80
N GLY A 129 -3.10 -3.76 -14.49
CA GLY A 129 -2.47 -4.99 -14.01
C GLY A 129 -2.72 -5.30 -12.54
N LEU A 130 -3.44 -4.44 -11.82
CA LEU A 130 -3.71 -4.59 -10.40
C LEU A 130 -4.87 -5.56 -10.15
N GLY A 131 -4.67 -6.49 -9.23
CA GLY A 131 -5.69 -7.43 -8.76
C GLY A 131 -6.80 -6.79 -7.93
N VAL A 132 -7.67 -7.62 -7.36
CA VAL A 132 -8.87 -7.17 -6.65
C VAL A 132 -8.52 -6.42 -5.34
N GLU A 133 -9.31 -5.41 -4.98
CA GLU A 133 -9.23 -4.73 -3.68
C GLU A 133 -9.67 -5.66 -2.55
N PRO A 134 -8.79 -5.99 -1.57
CA PRO A 134 -9.11 -6.98 -0.55
C PRO A 134 -10.16 -6.53 0.48
N LEU A 135 -10.43 -5.23 0.60
CA LEU A 135 -11.35 -4.67 1.60
C LEU A 135 -12.69 -4.20 1.00
N GLU A 136 -12.95 -4.51 -0.27
CA GLU A 136 -14.17 -4.14 -0.98
C GLU A 136 -15.00 -5.38 -1.36
N ALA A 137 -16.26 -5.16 -1.76
CA ALA A 137 -17.23 -6.23 -2.03
C ALA A 137 -16.88 -7.18 -3.20
N GLY A 138 -15.76 -6.96 -3.90
CA GLY A 138 -15.31 -7.78 -5.03
C GLY A 138 -14.31 -8.89 -4.68
N PHE A 139 -13.71 -8.89 -3.49
CA PHE A 139 -12.74 -9.93 -3.11
C PHE A 139 -13.45 -11.14 -2.53
N ASP A 140 -13.80 -12.11 -3.37
CA ASP A 140 -14.47 -13.35 -2.96
C ASP A 140 -13.52 -14.55 -2.90
N ALA A 141 -13.79 -15.49 -1.99
CA ALA A 141 -12.94 -16.65 -1.76
C ALA A 141 -12.87 -17.61 -2.96
N ALA A 142 -13.96 -17.74 -3.73
CA ALA A 142 -14.02 -18.66 -4.88
C ALA A 142 -13.23 -18.09 -6.06
N GLY A 143 -13.36 -16.80 -6.36
CA GLY A 143 -12.56 -16.06 -7.32
C GLY A 143 -11.09 -16.07 -6.96
N PHE A 144 -10.76 -15.81 -5.70
CA PHE A 144 -9.39 -15.89 -5.20
C PHE A 144 -8.78 -17.28 -5.43
N HIS A 145 -9.48 -18.35 -5.07
CA HIS A 145 -9.01 -19.71 -5.34
C HIS A 145 -8.79 -19.97 -6.83
N ARG A 146 -9.74 -19.61 -7.71
CA ARG A 146 -9.60 -19.78 -9.17
C ARG A 146 -8.35 -19.07 -9.70
N ALA A 147 -8.07 -17.86 -9.22
CA ALA A 147 -6.88 -17.11 -9.61
C ALA A 147 -5.58 -17.79 -9.13
N LEU A 148 -5.56 -18.34 -7.90
CA LEU A 148 -4.40 -19.08 -7.38
C LEU A 148 -4.08 -20.33 -8.22
N GLN A 149 -5.10 -21.03 -8.72
CA GLN A 149 -4.93 -22.22 -9.58
C GLN A 149 -4.19 -21.93 -10.90
N GLN A 150 -4.12 -20.67 -11.32
CA GLN A 150 -3.41 -20.24 -12.51
C GLN A 150 -1.94 -19.87 -12.24
N ARG A 151 -1.42 -20.05 -11.00
CA ARG A 151 -0.09 -19.61 -10.61
C ARG A 151 0.74 -20.77 -10.06
N ARG A 152 1.89 -21.04 -10.69
CA ARG A 152 2.82 -22.11 -10.27
C ARG A 152 3.89 -21.64 -9.27
N ALA A 153 3.99 -20.33 -9.04
CA ALA A 153 4.95 -19.74 -8.10
C ALA A 153 4.53 -19.99 -6.63
N ALA A 154 5.46 -19.76 -5.71
CA ALA A 154 5.18 -19.85 -4.28
C ALA A 154 4.13 -18.82 -3.85
N ILE A 155 3.20 -19.21 -2.99
CA ILE A 155 2.05 -18.40 -2.59
C ILE A 155 2.45 -17.02 -2.08
N LYS A 156 3.54 -16.92 -1.32
CA LYS A 156 4.00 -15.61 -0.87
C LYS A 156 4.40 -14.70 -2.04
N GLN A 157 5.10 -15.23 -3.05
CA GLN A 157 5.47 -14.45 -4.23
C GLN A 157 4.24 -14.04 -5.04
N VAL A 158 3.23 -14.92 -5.13
CA VAL A 158 1.96 -14.63 -5.79
C VAL A 158 1.21 -13.50 -5.09
N LEU A 159 1.11 -13.50 -3.76
CA LEU A 159 0.49 -12.39 -3.01
C LEU A 159 1.23 -11.06 -3.23
N LEU A 160 2.57 -11.10 -3.27
CA LEU A 160 3.41 -9.91 -3.44
C LEU A 160 3.39 -9.34 -4.86
N ALA A 161 2.99 -10.12 -5.87
CA ALA A 161 2.89 -9.67 -7.25
C ALA A 161 1.75 -8.65 -7.43
N GLY A 162 0.71 -8.72 -6.60
CA GLY A 162 -0.38 -7.76 -6.61
C GLY A 162 -1.36 -7.90 -7.78
N ASP A 163 -1.22 -8.94 -8.60
CA ASP A 163 -2.03 -9.22 -9.81
C ASP A 163 -3.33 -9.98 -9.49
N ILE A 164 -3.36 -10.74 -8.39
CA ILE A 164 -4.57 -11.41 -7.90
C ILE A 164 -5.31 -10.54 -6.87
N VAL A 165 -4.55 -10.01 -5.90
CA VAL A 165 -5.06 -9.17 -4.82
C VAL A 165 -4.04 -8.08 -4.56
N VAL A 166 -4.48 -6.83 -4.56
CA VAL A 166 -3.57 -5.71 -4.32
C VAL A 166 -3.29 -5.50 -2.85
N GLY A 167 -2.25 -4.72 -2.57
CA GLY A 167 -2.08 -4.14 -1.24
C GLY A 167 -1.41 -5.04 -0.21
N VAL A 168 -1.39 -6.36 -0.44
CA VAL A 168 -0.70 -7.33 0.40
C VAL A 168 0.81 -7.27 0.13
N GLY A 169 1.57 -6.54 0.94
CA GLY A 169 3.03 -6.50 0.84
C GLY A 169 3.71 -7.50 1.77
N ASN A 170 4.97 -7.23 2.10
CA ASN A 170 5.83 -8.22 2.76
C ASN A 170 5.42 -8.51 4.21
N ILE A 171 4.93 -7.49 4.91
CA ILE A 171 4.42 -7.61 6.28
C ILE A 171 3.16 -8.46 6.24
N TYR A 172 2.14 -7.96 5.56
CA TYR A 172 0.80 -8.53 5.63
C TYR A 172 0.71 -9.88 4.93
N ALA A 173 1.53 -10.17 3.92
CA ALA A 173 1.64 -11.53 3.36
C ALA A 173 2.16 -12.54 4.38
N SER A 174 3.18 -12.17 5.18
CA SER A 174 3.76 -13.09 6.16
C SER A 174 2.76 -13.37 7.29
N GLU A 175 2.08 -12.33 7.77
CA GLU A 175 1.07 -12.41 8.83
C GLU A 175 -0.18 -13.18 8.38
N ALA A 176 -0.70 -12.91 7.18
CA ALA A 176 -1.87 -13.62 6.64
C ALA A 176 -1.58 -15.11 6.40
N LEU A 177 -0.39 -15.45 5.89
CA LEU A 177 0.03 -16.84 5.71
C LEU A 177 0.22 -17.56 7.04
N PHE A 178 0.71 -16.87 8.07
CA PHE A 178 0.81 -17.41 9.42
C PHE A 178 -0.58 -17.70 10.01
N MET A 179 -1.49 -16.73 9.96
CA MET A 179 -2.88 -16.87 10.43
C MET A 179 -3.62 -18.00 9.68
N ALA A 180 -3.39 -18.14 8.37
CA ALA A 180 -3.95 -19.21 7.57
C ALA A 180 -3.25 -20.58 7.77
N GLY A 181 -2.13 -20.64 8.50
CA GLY A 181 -1.35 -21.86 8.69
C GLY A 181 -0.76 -22.43 7.39
N ILE A 182 -0.45 -21.57 6.42
CA ILE A 182 0.09 -21.97 5.10
C ILE A 182 1.56 -21.60 5.03
N ARG A 183 2.42 -22.56 4.66
CA ARG A 183 3.85 -22.30 4.50
C ARG A 183 4.08 -21.40 3.27
N PRO A 184 4.93 -20.35 3.36
CA PRO A 184 5.08 -19.37 2.28
C PRO A 184 5.72 -19.91 1.00
N THR A 185 6.30 -21.11 1.05
CA THR A 185 6.93 -21.80 -0.08
C THR A 185 5.98 -22.71 -0.85
N VAL A 186 4.74 -22.88 -0.38
CA VAL A 186 3.72 -23.71 -1.04
C VAL A 186 3.38 -23.10 -2.40
N ARG A 187 3.31 -23.91 -3.46
CA ARG A 187 2.86 -23.43 -4.76
C ARG A 187 1.41 -22.99 -4.68
N ALA A 188 1.07 -21.84 -5.26
CA ALA A 188 -0.28 -21.30 -5.20
C ALA A 188 -1.34 -22.25 -5.79
N ASP A 189 -1.02 -22.90 -6.91
CA ASP A 189 -1.87 -23.91 -7.54
C ASP A 189 -2.12 -25.19 -6.71
N ARG A 190 -1.33 -25.43 -5.66
CA ARG A 190 -1.53 -26.56 -4.75
C ARG A 190 -2.40 -26.24 -3.53
N ILE A 191 -2.84 -24.99 -3.37
CA ILE A 191 -3.70 -24.59 -2.26
C ILE A 191 -5.13 -25.04 -2.54
N SER A 192 -5.64 -25.95 -1.72
CA SER A 192 -7.01 -26.45 -1.81
C SER A 192 -8.04 -25.35 -1.54
N ARG A 193 -9.27 -25.52 -2.04
CA ARG A 193 -10.39 -24.58 -1.84
C ARG A 193 -10.59 -24.16 -0.36
N PRO A 194 -10.62 -25.08 0.63
CA PRO A 194 -10.79 -24.69 2.03
C PRO A 194 -9.60 -23.88 2.58
N ARG A 195 -8.36 -24.21 2.16
CA ARG A 195 -7.16 -23.45 2.55
C ARG A 195 -7.14 -22.07 1.92
N ALA A 196 -7.58 -21.95 0.66
CA ALA A 196 -7.70 -20.66 -0.02
C ALA A 196 -8.75 -19.77 0.65
N ALA A 197 -9.90 -20.33 1.07
CA ALA A 197 -10.92 -19.59 1.83
C ALA A 197 -10.37 -19.09 3.19
N ARG A 198 -9.61 -19.91 3.90
CA ARG A 198 -8.92 -19.50 5.13
C ARG A 198 -7.90 -18.39 4.89
N LEU A 199 -7.13 -18.48 3.81
CA LEU A 199 -6.15 -17.45 3.43
C LEU A 199 -6.83 -16.14 3.03
N HIS A 200 -7.90 -16.22 2.26
CA HIS A 200 -8.75 -15.07 1.91
C HIS A 200 -9.24 -14.36 3.18
N ALA A 201 -9.88 -15.08 4.10
CA ALA A 201 -10.35 -14.51 5.37
C ALA A 201 -9.20 -13.91 6.19
N ALA A 202 -8.05 -14.59 6.25
CA ALA A 202 -6.88 -14.10 6.96
C ALA A 202 -6.31 -12.80 6.36
N ILE A 203 -6.28 -12.67 5.03
CA ILE A 203 -5.86 -11.44 4.35
C ILE A 203 -6.79 -10.28 4.74
N VAL A 204 -8.09 -10.49 4.62
CA VAL A 204 -9.11 -9.48 4.95
C VAL A 204 -8.99 -9.05 6.43
N GLN A 205 -8.90 -10.01 7.34
CA GLN A 205 -8.79 -9.76 8.77
C GLN A 205 -7.51 -9.00 9.15
N VAL A 206 -6.36 -9.43 8.62
CA VAL A 206 -5.06 -8.78 8.89
C VAL A 206 -5.05 -7.35 8.39
N LEU A 207 -5.56 -7.12 7.16
CA LEU A 207 -5.57 -5.79 6.57
C LEU A 207 -6.57 -4.85 7.26
N HIS A 208 -7.78 -5.30 7.63
CA HIS A 208 -8.70 -4.50 8.43
C HIS A 208 -8.11 -4.14 9.80
N LYS A 209 -7.50 -5.12 10.49
CA LYS A 209 -6.82 -4.87 11.77
C LYS A 209 -5.71 -3.84 11.61
N ALA A 210 -4.89 -3.97 10.57
CA ALA A 210 -3.81 -3.03 10.30
C ALA A 210 -4.34 -1.61 10.04
N VAL A 211 -5.39 -1.45 9.24
CA VAL A 211 -6.03 -0.14 9.00
C VAL A 211 -6.56 0.45 10.31
N ALA A 212 -7.23 -0.36 11.14
CA ALA A 212 -7.78 0.08 12.42
C ALA A 212 -6.70 0.55 13.41
N LEU A 213 -5.49 -0.02 13.33
CA LEU A 213 -4.34 0.33 14.18
C LEU A 213 -3.45 1.44 13.60
N GLY A 214 -3.88 2.11 12.53
CA GLY A 214 -3.10 3.17 11.88
C GLY A 214 -1.94 2.65 11.03
N GLY A 215 -1.95 1.37 10.66
CA GLY A 215 -0.90 0.70 9.90
C GLY A 215 0.32 0.33 10.75
N SER A 216 1.44 0.11 10.09
CA SER A 216 2.74 -0.23 10.68
C SER A 216 3.71 0.94 10.59
N THR A 217 4.39 1.28 11.70
CA THR A 217 5.47 2.27 11.70
C THR A 217 6.71 1.69 11.05
N LEU A 218 6.97 1.96 9.78
CA LEU A 218 8.26 1.60 9.19
C LEU A 218 9.32 2.60 9.66
N ARG A 219 10.61 2.20 9.67
CA ARG A 219 11.75 3.04 10.11
C ARG A 219 11.74 4.48 9.58
N ASP A 220 11.17 4.70 8.39
CA ASP A 220 11.07 6.01 7.72
C ASP A 220 9.61 6.44 7.43
N PHE A 221 8.60 5.78 8.01
CA PHE A 221 7.19 6.10 7.80
C PHE A 221 6.56 6.52 9.13
N SER A 222 6.28 7.82 9.25
CA SER A 222 5.30 8.38 10.18
C SER A 222 4.01 8.66 9.42
N SER A 223 2.86 8.51 10.09
CA SER A 223 1.58 8.98 9.53
C SER A 223 1.62 10.49 9.28
N ALA A 224 0.63 11.03 8.55
CA ALA A 224 0.56 12.45 8.23
C ALA A 224 0.53 13.36 9.47
N GLU A 225 0.09 12.85 10.63
CA GLU A 225 0.14 13.54 11.93
C GLU A 225 1.40 13.24 12.76
N GLY A 226 2.40 12.54 12.21
CA GLY A 226 3.60 12.14 12.94
C GLY A 226 3.41 10.94 13.88
N GLN A 227 2.21 10.35 13.93
CA GLN A 227 1.93 9.19 14.78
C GLN A 227 2.49 7.89 14.18
N SER A 228 3.10 7.09 15.04
CA SER A 228 3.62 5.76 14.76
C SER A 228 2.47 4.74 14.70
N GLY A 229 2.23 4.10 13.54
CA GLY A 229 1.31 2.96 13.43
C GLY A 229 1.71 1.77 14.32
N TYR A 230 0.77 1.25 15.11
CA TYR A 230 1.04 0.29 16.20
C TYR A 230 1.08 -1.18 15.76
N PHE A 231 0.80 -1.50 14.49
CA PHE A 231 0.70 -2.90 14.04
C PHE A 231 1.97 -3.73 14.28
N GLN A 232 3.16 -3.12 14.27
CA GLN A 232 4.41 -3.88 14.48
C GLN A 232 4.49 -4.56 15.85
N LEU A 233 3.84 -4.02 16.88
CA LEU A 233 3.79 -4.63 18.21
C LEU A 233 2.97 -5.94 18.20
N ASP A 234 2.01 -6.02 17.28
CA ASP A 234 1.10 -7.13 17.11
C ASP A 234 1.59 -8.22 16.14
N ALA A 235 2.72 -8.00 15.48
CA ALA A 235 3.28 -8.94 14.51
C ALA A 235 3.51 -10.32 15.13
N GLN A 236 2.99 -11.36 14.49
CA GLN A 236 3.13 -12.74 14.95
C GLN A 236 4.42 -13.38 14.45
N VAL A 237 4.82 -13.09 13.22
CA VAL A 237 6.04 -13.66 12.61
C VAL A 237 6.95 -12.61 11.96
N TYR A 238 6.40 -11.53 11.40
CA TYR A 238 7.18 -10.55 10.66
C TYR A 238 8.24 -9.88 11.54
N GLY A 239 9.49 -9.90 11.11
CA GLY A 239 10.61 -9.30 11.86
C GLY A 239 11.05 -10.09 13.10
N ARG A 240 10.38 -11.20 13.42
CA ARG A 240 10.60 -11.98 14.65
C ARG A 240 11.50 -13.21 14.44
N ALA A 241 12.40 -13.19 13.47
CA ALA A 241 13.27 -14.32 13.18
C ALA A 241 14.13 -14.68 14.40
N GLY A 242 14.17 -15.96 14.78
CA GLY A 242 14.89 -16.41 15.98
C GLY A 242 14.06 -16.34 17.27
N GLU A 243 12.94 -15.62 17.30
CA GLU A 243 12.06 -15.55 18.45
C GLU A 243 11.10 -16.76 18.53
N PRO A 244 10.58 -17.09 19.73
CA PRO A 244 9.53 -18.09 19.87
C PRO A 244 8.22 -17.63 19.19
N CYS A 245 7.58 -18.56 18.48
CA CYS A 245 6.24 -18.36 17.95
C CYS A 245 5.24 -18.14 19.11
N ARG A 246 4.41 -17.09 19.01
CA ARG A 246 3.43 -16.73 20.05
C ARG A 246 2.32 -17.78 20.25
N VAL A 247 2.19 -18.75 19.33
CA VAL A 247 1.17 -19.81 19.39
C VAL A 247 1.73 -21.15 19.89
N CYS A 248 2.94 -21.54 19.46
CA CYS A 248 3.48 -22.88 19.73
C CYS A 248 4.91 -22.90 20.27
N ALA A 249 5.49 -21.74 20.60
CA ALA A 249 6.86 -21.55 21.05
C ALA A 249 7.99 -21.99 20.09
N ALA A 250 7.70 -22.69 18.99
CA ALA A 250 8.71 -23.03 17.98
C ALA A 250 9.36 -21.77 17.38
N THR A 251 10.66 -21.83 17.10
CA THR A 251 11.43 -20.70 16.56
C THR A 251 10.89 -20.25 15.20
N VAL A 252 10.57 -18.95 15.09
CA VAL A 252 10.21 -18.31 13.82
C VAL A 252 11.44 -18.29 12.91
N ARG A 253 11.26 -18.76 11.67
CA ARG A 253 12.33 -18.85 10.68
C ARG A 253 12.25 -17.72 9.67
N GLN A 254 13.40 -17.33 9.15
CA GLN A 254 13.52 -16.43 8.01
C GLN A 254 14.10 -17.18 6.79
N ILE A 255 13.50 -16.97 5.63
CA ILE A 255 14.06 -17.34 4.32
C ILE A 255 14.03 -16.14 3.38
N ARG A 256 14.76 -16.21 2.26
CA ARG A 256 14.70 -15.21 1.19
C ARG A 256 13.87 -15.75 0.01
N GLN A 257 12.83 -15.04 -0.38
CA GLN A 257 12.00 -15.36 -1.57
C GLN A 257 11.89 -14.11 -2.44
N GLY A 258 12.30 -14.20 -3.71
CA GLY A 258 12.26 -13.06 -4.64
C GLY A 258 12.98 -11.81 -4.11
N GLN A 259 14.17 -11.98 -3.52
CA GLN A 259 14.96 -10.91 -2.87
C GLN A 259 14.29 -10.23 -1.67
N ARG A 260 13.22 -10.80 -1.12
CA ARG A 260 12.54 -10.30 0.08
C ARG A 260 12.63 -11.28 1.23
N SER A 261 12.80 -10.74 2.44
CA SER A 261 12.78 -11.53 3.68
C SER A 261 11.39 -12.07 3.94
N THR A 262 11.32 -13.35 4.31
CA THR A 262 10.09 -14.05 4.62
C THR A 262 10.16 -14.73 5.95
N PHE A 263 9.19 -14.43 6.80
CA PHE A 263 9.10 -14.93 8.16
C PHE A 263 7.94 -15.89 8.27
N PHE A 264 8.15 -17.02 8.95
CA PHE A 264 7.11 -18.03 9.15
C PHE A 264 7.44 -18.94 10.34
N CYS A 265 6.43 -19.53 10.96
CA CYS A 265 6.59 -20.57 11.96
C CYS A 265 6.56 -21.96 11.28
N PRO A 266 7.63 -22.78 11.39
CA PRO A 266 7.69 -24.08 10.73
C PRO A 266 6.68 -25.11 11.29
N ALA A 267 6.24 -24.93 12.54
CA ALA A 267 5.29 -25.81 13.21
C ALA A 267 3.83 -25.47 12.87
N CYS A 268 3.44 -24.20 12.99
CA CYS A 268 2.08 -23.73 12.70
C CYS A 268 1.75 -23.73 11.19
N GLN A 269 2.74 -23.52 10.32
CA GLN A 269 2.50 -23.38 8.88
C GLN A 269 2.89 -24.65 8.10
N LYS A 270 1.87 -25.30 7.53
CA LYS A 270 2.01 -26.58 6.83
C LYS A 270 2.19 -26.39 5.31
N PRO A 271 2.92 -27.30 4.63
CA PRO A 271 2.98 -27.38 3.17
C PRO A 271 1.59 -27.50 2.53
#